data_AF-A0A433BFC8-F1
#
_entry.id   AF-A0A433BFC8-F1
#
_cell.length_a   1.000
_cell.length_b   1.000
_cell.length_c   1.000
_cell.angle_alpha   90.00
_cell.angle_beta   90.00
_cell.angle_gamma   90.00
#
_symmetry.space_group_name_H-M   'P 1'
#
loop_
_entity.id
_entity.type
_entity.pdbx_description
1 polymer ?
#
loop_
_entity_poly.entity_id
_entity_poly.type
_entity_poly.pdbx_seq_one_letter_code
_entity_poly.pdbx_strand_id
1 'polypeptide(L)'
;MTQPLSTEDMLKMPNTLLYDPVGEVGAAYDGLHRLITERASPELVEYALNDGYQDAPWDPAKHDPNGDWNPLPSWLQGEVLHRCVLYWIKSGDETDEDLLKIPAA
;
A
#
# COMPACT_ATOMS: atom_id res chain seq x y z
N MET A 1 -27.64 -6.30 -7.12
CA MET A 1 -27.28 -6.58 -5.70
C MET A 1 -25.86 -7.08 -5.72
N THR A 2 -24.92 -6.27 -5.29
CA THR A 2 -23.51 -6.68 -5.14
C THR A 2 -23.43 -7.54 -3.89
N GLN A 3 -22.85 -8.73 -3.99
CA GLN A 3 -22.62 -9.55 -2.80
C GLN A 3 -21.56 -8.83 -1.94
N PRO A 4 -21.71 -8.83 -0.60
CA PRO A 4 -20.72 -8.23 0.28
C PRO A 4 -19.39 -8.96 0.11
N LEU A 5 -18.28 -8.22 0.20
CA LEU A 5 -16.95 -8.80 0.13
C LEU A 5 -16.73 -9.73 1.33
N SER A 6 -16.07 -10.87 1.11
CA SER A 6 -15.70 -11.73 2.22
C SER A 6 -14.60 -11.05 3.05
N THR A 7 -14.58 -11.28 4.37
CA THR A 7 -13.52 -10.74 5.23
C THR A 7 -12.12 -11.17 4.76
N GLU A 8 -11.98 -12.37 4.20
CA GLU A 8 -10.70 -12.85 3.67
C GLU A 8 -10.25 -12.06 2.43
N ASP A 9 -11.18 -11.70 1.54
CA ASP A 9 -10.87 -10.89 0.37
C ASP A 9 -10.50 -9.46 0.78
N MET A 10 -11.26 -8.86 1.70
CA MET A 10 -10.98 -7.51 2.23
C MET A 10 -9.59 -7.42 2.85
N LEU A 11 -9.15 -8.48 3.55
CA LEU A 11 -7.83 -8.56 4.18
C LEU A 11 -6.69 -8.68 3.18
N LYS A 12 -6.93 -9.18 1.95
CA LYS A 12 -5.93 -9.30 0.88
C LYS A 12 -5.86 -8.07 -0.02
N MET A 13 -6.84 -7.18 0.06
CA MET A 13 -6.87 -5.96 -0.75
C MET A 13 -5.80 -4.96 -0.30
N PRO A 14 -5.25 -4.17 -1.25
CA PRO A 14 -4.29 -3.11 -0.93
C PRO A 14 -4.78 -2.20 0.20
N ASN A 15 -3.91 -2.01 1.19
CA ASN A 15 -4.16 -1.16 2.35
C ASN A 15 -3.18 0.02 2.39
N THR A 16 -1.92 -0.24 2.04
CA THR A 16 -0.89 0.80 1.92
C THR A 16 -0.06 0.61 0.66
N LEU A 17 0.44 1.71 0.10
CA LEU A 17 1.40 1.76 -1.00
C LEU A 17 2.68 2.44 -0.52
N LEU A 18 3.82 1.77 -0.60
CA LEU A 18 5.13 2.39 -0.47
C LEU A 18 5.62 2.81 -1.85
N TYR A 19 5.82 4.10 -2.08
CA TYR A 19 6.11 4.63 -3.41
C TYR A 19 7.44 5.40 -3.45
N ASP A 20 8.25 5.12 -4.46
CA ASP A 20 9.42 5.92 -4.84
C ASP A 20 9.03 6.88 -5.98
N PRO A 21 8.90 8.19 -5.71
CA PRO A 21 8.50 9.17 -6.72
C PRO A 21 9.57 9.44 -7.79
N VAL A 22 10.83 9.07 -7.55
CA VAL A 22 11.92 9.27 -8.52
C VAL A 22 12.08 8.05 -9.43
N GLY A 23 11.96 6.86 -8.87
CA GLY A 23 12.01 5.60 -9.60
C GLY A 23 10.67 5.19 -10.23
N GLU A 24 9.58 5.90 -9.91
CA GLU A 24 8.20 5.62 -10.31
C GLU A 24 7.81 4.16 -10.06
N VAL A 25 8.16 3.63 -8.88
CA VAL A 25 7.86 2.26 -8.47
C VAL A 25 7.16 2.25 -7.12
N GLY A 26 6.09 1.45 -7.02
CA GLY A 26 5.32 1.27 -5.80
C GLY A 26 5.22 -0.18 -5.38
N ALA A 27 5.25 -0.46 -4.07
CA ALA A 27 4.97 -1.76 -3.49
C ALA A 27 3.69 -1.69 -2.67
N ALA A 28 2.79 -2.65 -2.87
CA ALA A 28 1.50 -2.67 -2.20
C ALA A 28 1.50 -3.70 -1.07
N TYR A 29 0.88 -3.32 0.05
CA TYR A 29 0.75 -4.15 1.23
C TYR A 29 -0.71 -4.30 1.63
N ASP A 30 -1.04 -5.44 2.22
CA ASP A 30 -2.38 -5.73 2.73
C ASP A 30 -2.62 -5.15 4.13
N GLY A 31 -3.82 -5.38 4.69
CA GLY A 31 -4.20 -4.86 6.02
C GLY A 31 -3.43 -5.48 7.19
N LEU A 32 -2.73 -6.60 6.97
CA LEU A 32 -1.80 -7.21 7.92
C LEU A 32 -0.35 -6.81 7.62
N HIS A 33 -0.19 -5.77 6.79
CA HIS A 33 1.07 -5.24 6.31
C HIS A 33 1.91 -6.25 5.53
N ARG A 34 1.32 -7.28 4.91
CA ARG A 34 2.03 -8.26 4.09
C ARG A 34 2.21 -7.73 2.69
N LEU A 35 3.41 -7.91 2.13
CA LEU A 35 3.70 -7.52 0.76
C LEU A 35 2.81 -8.34 -0.19
N ILE A 36 1.97 -7.64 -0.96
CA ILE A 36 1.16 -8.24 -2.03
C ILE A 36 1.99 -8.30 -3.32
N THR A 37 2.65 -7.19 -3.66
CA THR A 37 3.52 -7.07 -4.84
C THR A 37 4.61 -6.03 -4.60
N GLU A 38 5.80 -6.26 -5.17
CA GLU A 38 6.87 -5.25 -5.21
C GLU A 38 6.63 -4.18 -6.29
N ARG A 39 5.73 -4.43 -7.25
CA ARG A 39 5.44 -3.52 -8.36
C ARG A 39 3.93 -3.41 -8.53
N ALA A 40 3.37 -2.38 -7.91
CA ALA A 40 1.96 -2.04 -8.00
C ALA A 40 1.59 -1.66 -9.44
N SER A 41 0.37 -2.00 -9.84
CA SER A 41 -0.21 -1.53 -11.10
C SER A 41 -0.23 0.01 -11.18
N PRO A 42 -0.07 0.61 -12.38
CA PRO A 42 -0.19 2.06 -12.56
C PRO A 42 -1.51 2.62 -12.02
N GLU A 43 -2.61 1.87 -12.18
CA GLU A 43 -3.93 2.24 -11.70
C GLU A 43 -3.97 2.32 -10.17
N LEU A 44 -3.34 1.37 -9.46
CA LEU A 44 -3.26 1.41 -8.01
C LEU A 44 -2.38 2.57 -7.52
N VAL A 45 -1.27 2.84 -8.22
CA VAL A 45 -0.42 4.00 -7.92
C VAL A 45 -1.23 5.28 -8.08
N GLU A 46 -1.88 5.48 -9.22
CA GLU A 46 -2.71 6.66 -9.47
C GLU A 46 -3.82 6.82 -8.42
N TYR A 47 -4.51 5.74 -8.06
CA TYR A 47 -5.53 5.75 -7.02
C TYR A 47 -4.95 6.16 -5.67
N ALA A 48 -3.83 5.57 -5.24
CA ALA A 48 -3.23 5.90 -3.94
C ALA A 48 -2.77 7.36 -3.84
N LEU A 49 -2.28 7.93 -4.95
CA LEU A 49 -1.77 9.30 -4.98
C LEU A 49 -2.89 10.35 -4.99
N ASN A 50 -4.05 10.05 -5.59
CA ASN A 50 -5.15 11.01 -5.75
C ASN A 50 -6.28 10.81 -4.75
N ASP A 51 -6.58 9.56 -4.41
CA ASP A 51 -7.74 9.16 -3.60
C ASP A 51 -7.32 8.47 -2.28
N GLY A 52 -6.01 8.37 -2.01
CA GLY A 52 -5.50 7.83 -0.75
C GLY A 52 -5.99 8.61 0.47
N TYR A 53 -6.19 7.89 1.57
CA TYR A 53 -6.68 8.45 2.83
C TYR A 53 -5.68 9.44 3.45
N GLN A 54 -4.39 9.08 3.45
CA GLN A 54 -3.30 9.93 3.96
C GLN A 54 -1.96 9.47 3.41
N ASP A 55 -0.94 10.32 3.55
CA ASP A 55 0.44 10.01 3.21
C ASP A 55 1.43 10.50 4.27
N ALA A 56 2.61 9.88 4.32
CA ALA A 56 3.71 10.33 5.14
C ALA A 56 5.06 9.91 4.52
N PRO A 57 6.14 10.68 4.74
CA PRO A 57 7.49 10.23 4.40
C PRO A 57 7.80 8.88 5.06
N TRP A 58 8.47 7.99 4.32
CA TRP A 58 8.97 6.76 4.89
C TRP A 58 10.02 7.05 5.97
N ASP A 59 9.81 6.48 7.15
CA ASP A 59 10.72 6.63 8.29
C ASP A 59 11.28 5.24 8.65
N PRO A 60 12.52 4.89 8.22
CA PRO A 60 13.12 3.59 8.52
C PRO A 60 13.23 3.28 10.02
N ALA A 61 13.26 4.29 10.89
CA ALA A 61 13.40 4.09 12.34
C ALA A 61 12.08 3.66 13.00
N LYS A 62 10.93 4.00 12.40
CA LYS A 62 9.60 3.56 12.85
C LYS A 62 9.19 2.21 12.30
N HIS A 63 10.01 1.68 11.40
CA HIS A 63 9.62 0.70 10.41
C HIS A 63 10.78 -0.29 10.26
N ASP A 64 11.03 -1.02 11.35
CA ASP A 64 12.12 -1.97 11.46
C ASP A 64 11.93 -3.09 10.41
N PRO A 65 12.91 -3.34 9.52
CA PRO A 65 12.89 -4.50 8.63
C PRO A 65 12.88 -5.86 9.35
N ASN A 66 13.15 -5.89 10.66
CA ASN A 66 13.03 -7.05 11.54
C ASN A 66 11.82 -6.96 12.49
N GLY A 67 11.04 -5.88 12.41
CA GLY A 67 9.80 -5.69 13.18
C GLY A 67 8.60 -6.38 12.54
N ASP A 68 7.40 -6.11 13.05
CA ASP A 68 6.16 -6.72 12.53
C ASP A 68 5.81 -6.30 11.09
N TRP A 69 6.63 -5.44 10.47
CA TRP A 69 6.47 -5.11 9.06
C TRP A 69 7.07 -6.22 8.19
N ASN A 70 6.21 -6.87 7.41
CA ASN A 70 6.58 -7.93 6.45
C ASN A 70 7.55 -7.38 5.36
N PRO A 71 8.11 -8.23 4.47
CA PRO A 71 9.36 -7.93 3.80
C PRO A 71 9.32 -6.62 3.02
N LEU A 72 10.37 -5.82 3.19
CA LEU A 72 10.66 -4.68 2.35
C LEU A 72 10.82 -5.15 0.89
N PRO A 73 10.37 -4.37 -0.10
CA PRO A 73 10.52 -4.77 -1.48
C PRO A 73 12.01 -4.66 -1.85
N SER A 74 12.48 -5.54 -2.73
CA SER A 74 13.90 -5.65 -3.07
C SER A 74 14.55 -4.35 -3.58
N TRP A 75 13.75 -3.42 -4.10
CA TRP A 75 14.20 -2.12 -4.59
C TRP A 75 14.36 -1.05 -3.50
N LEU A 76 13.82 -1.25 -2.30
CA LEU A 76 13.85 -0.26 -1.22
C LEU A 76 15.19 -0.33 -0.48
N GLN A 77 16.21 0.29 -1.06
CA GLN A 77 17.58 0.28 -0.53
C GLN A 77 18.32 1.57 -0.88
N GLY A 78 19.36 1.88 -0.10
CA GLY A 78 20.19 3.08 -0.30
C GLY A 78 19.38 4.36 -0.26
N GLU A 79 19.60 5.25 -1.24
CA GLU A 79 18.91 6.56 -1.35
C GLU A 79 17.39 6.44 -1.47
N VAL A 80 16.87 5.29 -1.94
CA VAL A 80 15.42 5.08 -2.08
C VAL A 80 14.72 5.12 -0.73
N LEU A 81 15.36 4.58 0.32
CA LEU A 81 14.82 4.56 1.69
C LEU A 81 14.48 5.95 2.22
N HIS A 82 15.20 6.99 1.79
CA HIS A 82 15.06 8.34 2.33
C HIS A 82 14.13 9.24 1.53
N ARG A 83 13.66 8.79 0.36
CA ARG A 83 12.77 9.55 -0.53
C ARG A 83 11.39 8.93 -0.72
N CYS A 84 11.21 7.69 -0.27
CA CYS A 84 9.92 7.02 -0.38
C CYS A 84 8.86 7.68 0.50
N VAL A 85 7.62 7.54 0.05
CA VAL A 85 6.41 7.99 0.75
C VAL A 85 5.51 6.79 0.94
N LEU A 86 4.95 6.65 2.14
CA LEU A 86 3.92 5.68 2.43
C LEU A 86 2.56 6.34 2.27
N TYR A 87 1.72 5.79 1.40
CA TYR A 87 0.33 6.16 1.22
C TYR A 87 -0.56 5.11 1.88
N TRP A 88 -1.50 5.56 2.70
CA TRP A 88 -2.59 4.72 3.18
C TRP A 88 -3.75 4.84 2.22
N ILE A 89 -4.12 3.71 1.62
CA ILE A 89 -5.24 3.60 0.69
C ILE A 89 -6.55 3.53 1.48
N LYS A 90 -6.51 2.88 2.65
CA LYS A 90 -7.67 2.69 3.54
C LYS A 90 -7.47 3.45 4.86
N SER A 91 -8.58 4.00 5.34
CA SER A 91 -8.82 4.50 6.69
C SER A 91 -9.24 3.40 7.68
N GLY A 92 -9.87 2.33 7.19
CA GLY A 92 -10.46 1.26 7.99
C GLY A 92 -11.99 1.38 8.19
N ASP A 93 -12.60 2.49 7.75
CA ASP A 93 -14.04 2.75 7.83
C ASP A 93 -14.74 2.63 6.46
N GLU A 94 -14.11 1.97 5.48
CA GLU A 94 -14.65 1.85 4.11
C GLU A 94 -15.94 1.03 4.06
N THR A 95 -16.87 1.46 3.20
CA THR A 95 -18.00 0.60 2.80
C THR A 95 -17.54 -0.43 1.76
N ASP A 96 -18.30 -1.51 1.56
CA ASP A 96 -18.04 -2.48 0.48
C ASP A 96 -17.95 -1.82 -0.90
N GLU A 97 -18.74 -0.76 -1.15
CA GLU A 97 -18.69 -0.01 -2.41
C GLU A 97 -17.40 0.80 -2.57
N ASP A 98 -16.84 1.31 -1.47
CA ASP A 98 -15.56 2.02 -1.50
C ASP A 98 -14.41 1.05 -1.72
N LEU A 99 -14.45 -0.10 -1.06
CA LEU A 99 -13.47 -1.17 -1.25
C LEU A 99 -13.41 -1.61 -2.71
N LEU A 100 -14.55 -1.79 -3.37
CA LEU A 100 -14.60 -2.20 -4.78
C LEU A 100 -14.00 -1.18 -5.76
N LYS A 101 -13.76 0.07 -5.35
CA LYS A 101 -13.07 1.08 -6.18
C LYS A 101 -11.55 0.92 -6.14
N ILE A 102 -11.01 0.25 -5.11
CA ILE A 102 -9.57 0.08 -4.94
C ILE A 102 -9.06 -0.88 -6.03
N PRO A 103 -8.13 -0.44 -6.89
CA PRO A 103 -7.55 -1.30 -7.92
C PRO A 103 -6.78 -2.49 -7.32
N ALA A 104 -6.65 -3.56 -8.10
CA ALA A 104 -5.80 -4.68 -7.70
C ALA A 104 -4.32 -4.26 -7.63
N ALA A 105 -3.59 -4.91 -6.72
CA ALA A 105 -2.15 -4.75 -6.51
C ALA A 105 -1.34 -5.06 -7.77
#